data_AF-A0A1V6CPR5-F1
#
_entry.id   AF-A0A1V6CPR5-F1
#
_cell.length_a   1.000
_cell.length_b   1.000
_cell.length_c   1.000
_cell.angle_alpha   90.00
_cell.angle_beta   90.00
_cell.angle_gamma   90.00
#
_symmetry.space_group_name_H-M   'P 1'
#
loop_
_entity.id
_entity.type
_entity.pdbx_description
1 polymer ?
#
loop_
_entity_poly.entity_id
_entity_poly.type
_entity_poly.pdbx_seq_one_letter_code
_entity_poly.pdbx_strand_id
1 'polypeptide(L)'
;MPIRAGTIDADHLPEPGSIYSLTIRRGAEDPRTGVKTTTPLCFRLVVVSASAAGSLVLRAPGGPELTVTVEQFNERIAPHVVAAYGPPPEAAKP
;
A
#
# COMPACT_ATOMS: atom_id res chain seq x y z
N MET A 1 -8.17 20.03 3.21
CA MET A 1 -7.09 19.65 2.27
C MET A 1 -7.59 18.45 1.46
N PRO A 2 -7.40 18.36 0.14
CA PRO A 2 -7.91 17.21 -0.62
C PRO A 2 -7.22 15.93 -0.11
N ILE A 3 -8.01 14.95 0.31
CA ILE A 3 -7.54 13.61 0.66
C ILE A 3 -6.92 13.02 -0.62
N ARG A 4 -5.60 12.84 -0.64
CA ARG A 4 -4.92 12.22 -1.78
C ARG A 4 -5.43 10.79 -1.90
N ALA A 5 -5.67 10.33 -3.13
CA ALA A 5 -6.02 8.93 -3.35
C ALA A 5 -4.96 8.03 -2.70
N GLY A 6 -5.39 7.16 -1.78
CA GLY A 6 -4.51 6.24 -1.09
C GLY A 6 -3.82 6.77 0.17
N THR A 7 -4.24 7.86 0.80
CA THR A 7 -3.88 8.11 2.21
C THR A 7 -4.81 7.34 3.15
N ILE A 8 -4.26 6.74 4.20
CA ILE A 8 -5.00 6.01 5.23
C ILE A 8 -5.25 6.94 6.41
N ASP A 9 -6.47 6.93 6.92
CA ASP A 9 -6.82 7.55 8.19
C ASP A 9 -6.64 6.53 9.31
N ALA A 10 -6.07 6.94 10.45
CA ALA A 10 -5.88 6.05 11.59
C ALA A 10 -7.21 5.51 12.11
N ASP A 11 -8.29 6.29 11.97
CA ASP A 11 -9.64 5.89 12.36
C ASP A 11 -10.34 5.01 11.31
N HIS A 12 -9.80 4.92 10.09
CA HIS A 12 -10.34 4.14 8.98
C HIS A 12 -9.23 3.34 8.28
N LEU A 13 -8.84 2.25 8.92
CA LEU A 13 -7.83 1.34 8.38
C LEU A 13 -8.39 0.51 7.21
N PRO A 14 -7.57 0.21 6.19
CA PRO A 14 -8.00 -0.65 5.09
C PRO A 14 -8.22 -2.09 5.56
N GLU A 15 -9.23 -2.71 4.98
CA GLU A 15 -9.54 -4.12 5.26
C GLU A 15 -8.44 -5.05 4.72
N PRO A 16 -8.13 -6.16 5.43
CA PRO A 16 -7.29 -7.22 4.89
C PRO A 16 -7.80 -7.69 3.51
N GLY A 17 -6.88 -7.89 2.57
CA GLY A 17 -7.17 -8.19 1.18
C GLY A 17 -7.29 -6.97 0.27
N SER A 18 -7.39 -5.75 0.82
CA SER A 18 -7.34 -4.52 0.02
C SER A 18 -6.03 -4.42 -0.76
N ILE A 19 -6.10 -3.81 -1.95
CA ILE A 19 -4.97 -3.74 -2.88
C ILE A 19 -4.66 -2.28 -3.23
N TYR A 20 -3.41 -1.88 -3.05
CA TYR A 20 -2.87 -0.63 -3.55
C TYR A 20 -2.04 -0.88 -4.81
N SER A 21 -2.39 -0.23 -5.92
CA SER A 21 -1.56 -0.19 -7.11
C SER A 21 -0.65 1.02 -7.07
N LEU A 22 0.65 0.79 -7.25
CA LEU A 22 1.69 1.80 -7.14
C LEU A 22 2.42 2.00 -8.46
N THR A 23 2.85 3.24 -8.70
CA THR A 23 3.81 3.59 -9.73
C THR A 23 4.94 4.44 -9.15
N ILE A 24 6.13 3.85 -9.03
CA ILE A 24 7.35 4.55 -8.64
C ILE A 24 7.99 5.12 -9.89
N ARG A 25 8.11 6.45 -9.95
CA ARG A 25 8.76 7.12 -11.07
C ARG A 25 10.28 6.95 -10.98
N ARG A 26 10.95 6.92 -12.13
CA ARG A 26 12.42 6.92 -12.20
C ARG A 26 13.00 8.04 -11.33
N GLY A 27 13.99 7.71 -10.50
CA GLY A 27 14.68 8.62 -9.59
C GLY A 27 14.00 8.76 -8.22
N ALA A 28 12.76 8.28 -8.06
CA ALA A 28 12.12 8.15 -6.75
C ALA A 28 12.59 6.89 -6.02
N GLU A 29 12.49 6.91 -4.70
CA GLU A 29 12.82 5.80 -3.82
C GLU A 29 11.72 4.73 -3.86
N ASP A 30 12.09 3.45 -3.98
CA ASP A 30 11.15 2.34 -3.80
C ASP A 30 10.84 2.19 -2.30
N PRO A 31 9.59 2.39 -1.86
CA PRO A 31 9.25 2.36 -0.44
C PRO A 31 9.43 0.99 0.22
N ARG A 32 9.57 -0.09 -0.57
CA ARG A 32 9.82 -1.45 -0.04
C ARG A 32 11.28 -1.67 0.35
N THR A 33 12.20 -0.99 -0.32
CA THR A 33 13.64 -1.27 -0.21
C THR A 33 14.46 -0.05 0.22
N GLY A 34 13.92 1.16 0.12
CA GLY A 34 14.66 2.40 0.34
C GLY A 34 15.64 2.73 -0.78
N VAL A 35 15.61 2.01 -1.90
CA VAL A 35 16.56 2.19 -3.01
C VAL A 35 15.96 3.08 -4.09
N LYS A 36 16.73 4.06 -4.58
CA LYS A 36 16.33 4.86 -5.74
C LYS A 36 16.19 4.00 -6.99
N THR A 37 15.05 4.14 -7.65
CA THR A 37 14.74 3.42 -8.88
C THR A 37 15.45 4.04 -10.08
N THR A 38 16.09 3.22 -10.90
CA THR A 38 16.73 3.67 -12.17
C THR A 38 15.79 3.57 -13.37
N THR A 39 14.73 2.76 -13.23
CA THR A 39 13.62 2.61 -14.18
C THR A 39 12.30 2.72 -13.43
N PRO A 40 11.20 3.15 -14.07
CA PRO A 40 9.90 3.18 -13.40
C PRO A 40 9.46 1.78 -12.95
N LEU A 41 8.90 1.67 -11.75
CA LEU A 41 8.37 0.42 -11.22
C LEU A 41 6.86 0.50 -11.07
N CYS A 42 6.16 -0.55 -11.51
CA CYS A 42 4.73 -0.71 -11.29
C CYS A 42 4.49 -2.02 -10.56
N PHE A 43 3.86 -1.95 -9.39
CA PHE A 43 3.54 -3.14 -8.60
C PHE A 43 2.31 -2.91 -7.73
N ARG A 44 1.82 -4.00 -7.14
CA ARG A 44 0.71 -3.99 -6.20
C ARG A 44 1.20 -4.33 -4.81
N LEU A 45 0.57 -3.75 -3.80
CA LEU A 45 0.70 -4.14 -2.40
C LEU A 45 -0.67 -4.59 -1.90
N VAL A 46 -0.73 -5.76 -1.29
CA VAL A 46 -1.92 -6.30 -0.65
C VAL A 46 -1.82 -6.05 0.85
N VAL A 47 -2.90 -5.57 1.46
CA VAL A 47 -3.02 -5.47 2.92
C VAL A 47 -3.20 -6.88 3.48
N VAL A 48 -2.23 -7.36 4.25
CA VAL A 48 -2.30 -8.66 4.92
C VAL A 48 -3.06 -8.53 6.23
N SER A 49 -2.76 -7.49 7.00
CA SER A 49 -3.44 -7.18 8.24
C SER A 49 -3.31 -5.70 8.58
N ALA A 50 -4.25 -5.21 9.38
CA ALA A 50 -4.24 -3.88 9.95
C ALA A 50 -4.55 -4.01 11.45
N SER A 51 -3.79 -3.28 12.28
CA SER A 51 -3.96 -3.24 13.74
C SER A 51 -4.59 -1.93 14.16
N ALA A 52 -5.51 -1.97 15.12
CA ALA A 52 -6.10 -0.78 15.75
C ALA A 52 -5.05 0.17 16.37
N ALA A 53 -3.83 -0.32 16.63
CA ALA A 53 -2.70 0.52 17.05
C ALA A 53 -2.05 1.33 15.90
N GLY A 54 -2.61 1.31 14.68
CA GLY A 54 -2.13 2.07 13.53
C GLY A 54 -0.96 1.42 12.78
N SER A 55 -0.80 0.09 12.88
CA SER A 55 0.18 -0.67 12.10
C SER A 55 -0.48 -1.42 10.95
N LEU A 56 0.20 -1.46 9.80
CA LEU A 56 -0.22 -2.12 8.58
C LEU A 56 0.84 -3.12 8.14
N VAL A 57 0.41 -4.33 7.80
CA VAL A 57 1.27 -5.32 7.15
C VAL A 57 0.87 -5.40 5.68
N LEU A 58 1.83 -5.13 4.81
CA LEU A 58 1.64 -5.10 3.36
C LEU A 58 2.50 -6.18 2.72
N ARG A 59 2.05 -6.71 1.59
CA ARG A 59 2.83 -7.71 0.84
C ARG A 59 2.73 -7.47 -0.66
N ALA A 60 3.88 -7.45 -1.33
CA ALA A 60 3.93 -7.50 -2.79
C ALA A 60 3.71 -8.96 -3.27
N PRO A 61 3.16 -9.21 -4.47
CA PRO A 61 3.03 -10.57 -5.01
C PRO A 61 4.37 -11.31 -4.99
N GLY A 62 4.46 -12.39 -4.22
CA GLY A 62 5.68 -13.20 -4.06
C GLY A 62 6.84 -12.51 -3.31
N GLY A 63 6.60 -11.33 -2.72
CA GLY A 63 7.61 -10.57 -1.97
C GLY A 63 7.49 -10.76 -0.45
N PRO A 64 8.48 -10.24 0.31
CA PRO A 64 8.41 -10.23 1.77
C PRO A 64 7.27 -9.32 2.27
N GLU A 65 6.90 -9.51 3.53
CA GLU A 65 6.01 -8.58 4.23
C GLU A 65 6.75 -7.29 4.58
N LEU A 66 6.01 -6.19 4.49
CA LEU A 66 6.43 -4.84 4.83
C LEU A 66 5.50 -4.33 5.93
N THR A 67 6.03 -4.18 7.14
CA THR A 67 5.31 -3.59 8.26
C THR A 67 5.58 -2.09 8.31
N VAL A 68 4.53 -1.29 8.30
CA VAL A 68 4.60 0.17 8.39
C VAL A 68 3.54 0.70 9.34
N THR A 69 3.78 1.87 9.94
CA THR A 69 2.70 2.64 10.58
C THR A 69 1.84 3.33 9.51
N VAL A 70 0.64 3.79 9.89
CA VAL A 70 -0.20 4.64 9.02
C VAL A 70 0.55 5.90 8.58
N GLU A 71 1.33 6.51 9.46
CA GLU A 71 2.18 7.66 9.15
C GLU A 71 3.23 7.31 8.08
N GLN A 72 4.00 6.25 8.30
CA GLN A 72 5.00 5.79 7.33
C GLN A 72 4.39 5.42 5.98
N PHE A 73 3.20 4.82 6.00
CA PHE A 73 2.44 4.55 4.79
C PHE A 73 2.11 5.85 4.04
N ASN A 74 1.54 6.83 4.74
CA ASN A 74 1.14 8.11 4.15
C ASN A 74 2.32 8.92 3.62
N GLU A 75 3.49 8.82 4.25
CA GLU A 75 4.70 9.52 3.82
C GLU A 75 5.42 8.83 2.66
N ARG A 76 5.52 7.50 2.70
CA ARG A 76 6.42 6.75 1.80
C ARG A 76 5.69 6.02 0.69
N ILE A 77 4.46 5.55 0.94
CA ILE A 77 3.73 4.65 0.03
C ILE A 77 2.63 5.42 -0.70
N ALA A 78 1.79 6.15 0.04
CA ALA A 78 0.67 6.92 -0.51
C ALA A 78 1.04 7.88 -1.66
N PRO A 79 2.21 8.57 -1.68
CA PRO A 79 2.58 9.42 -2.80
C PRO A 79 2.73 8.69 -4.13
N HIS A 80 2.87 7.37 -4.10
CA HIS A 80 3.03 6.51 -5.27
C HIS A 80 1.78 5.71 -5.62
N VAL A 81 0.73 5.77 -4.80
CA VAL A 81 -0.52 5.07 -5.05
C VAL A 81 -1.26 5.75 -6.20
N VAL A 82 -1.60 4.96 -7.21
CA VAL A 82 -2.39 5.42 -8.37
C VAL A 82 -3.84 4.92 -8.31
N ALA A 83 -4.09 3.83 -7.58
CA ALA A 83 -5.42 3.29 -7.34
C ALA A 83 -5.43 2.43 -6.07
N ALA A 84 -6.57 2.42 -5.38
CA ALA A 84 -6.86 1.54 -4.26
C ALA A 84 -8.13 0.73 -4.58
N TYR A 85 -8.10 -0.54 -4.22
CA TYR A 85 -9.20 -1.47 -4.40
C TYR A 85 -9.50 -2.11 -3.04
N GLY A 86 -10.80 -2.28 -2.73
CA GLY A 86 -11.21 -3.09 -1.59
C GLY A 86 -10.76 -4.55 -1.73
N PRO A 87 -10.98 -5.38 -0.71
CA PRO A 87 -10.75 -6.81 -0.84
C PRO A 87 -11.52 -7.37 -2.03
N PRO A 88 -11.00 -8.43 -2.69
CA PRO A 88 -11.79 -9.11 -3.71
C PRO A 88 -13.14 -9.49 -3.08
N PRO A 89 -14.27 -9.30 -3.80
CA PRO A 89 -15.52 -9.87 -3.34
C PRO A 89 -15.23 -11.35 -3.12
N GLU A 90 -15.46 -11.84 -1.89
CA GLU A 90 -15.22 -13.24 -1.52
C GLU A 90 -15.62 -14.09 -2.71
N ALA A 91 -14.71 -14.94 -3.19
CA ALA A 91 -14.99 -15.83 -4.32
C ALA A 91 -16.35 -16.45 -4.06
N ALA A 92 -17.38 -15.92 -4.73
CA ALA A 92 -18.76 -16.21 -4.44
C ALA A 92 -18.87 -17.70 -4.69
N LYS A 93 -18.84 -18.48 -3.61
CA LYS A 93 -18.97 -19.92 -3.73
C LYS A 93 -20.34 -20.12 -4.38
N PRO A 94 -20.41 -20.84 -5.51
CA PRO A 94 -21.69 -21.20 -6.09
C PRO A 94 -22.54 -22.00 -5.11
#